data_AF-A0A075GBP8-F1
#
_entry.id   AF-A0A075GBP8-F1
#
_cell.length_a   1.000
_cell.length_b   1.000
_cell.length_c   1.000
_cell.angle_alpha   90.00
_cell.angle_beta   90.00
_cell.angle_gamma   90.00
#
_symmetry.space_group_name_H-M   'P 1'
#
loop_
_entity.id
_entity.type
_entity.pdbx_description
1 polymer ?
#
loop_
_entity_poly.entity_id
_entity_poly.type
_entity_poly.pdbx_seq_one_letter_code
_entity_poly.pdbx_strand_id
1 'polypeptide(L)'
;MAPIQGGKFLDLVEFSSKQLSKMNFDMFALGSPTEIMENYDYTLLAKMIITAKKNIPSEKALHLFGLGHPLPLSMAVALGCDTFDSASYILYAKHGRYFTENGTRNIDELEYLPCICETCNKYSVREMRKLEHKERISAIGTHNLWLLWKEIVSTRQAIREGRLWEYVGIRARSHPKMWDAFVYISNNMDEISEFQKRFKSKGMFLASFPDNRRPELRNYQKKLADVFRRFENRKIIIIPVTKNKPLLYNNKLKNIIENSKSDYIIGYIIPPIGFVPYQITDIYPISHMESSYEIKKDKIVIDELITTLEEQFSILNPKEVIYMKDNKLNQRVVDFIVREVKPKRIIEGELDFIYTELEEILNN
;
A
#
# COMPACT_ATOMS: atom_id res chain seq x y z
N MET A 1 28.66 10.56 -9.28
CA MET A 1 27.23 10.29 -9.53
C MET A 1 27.08 9.85 -10.98
N ALA A 2 26.41 8.73 -11.25
CA ALA A 2 26.21 8.15 -12.57
C ALA A 2 24.85 8.57 -13.17
N PRO A 3 24.80 9.31 -14.28
CA PRO A 3 23.53 9.75 -14.85
C PRO A 3 22.90 8.64 -15.71
N ILE A 4 21.83 8.03 -15.22
CA ILE A 4 20.98 7.10 -15.98
C ILE A 4 20.15 7.92 -16.96
N GLN A 5 20.29 7.62 -18.25
CA GLN A 5 19.57 8.28 -19.34
C GLN A 5 18.66 7.29 -20.09
N GLY A 6 17.81 7.80 -20.98
CA GLY A 6 16.86 7.01 -21.76
C GLY A 6 15.43 7.57 -21.70
N GLY A 7 15.11 8.37 -20.68
CA GLY A 7 13.83 9.06 -20.55
C GLY A 7 12.65 8.09 -20.64
N LYS A 8 11.73 8.36 -21.58
CA LYS A 8 10.53 7.54 -21.82
C LYS A 8 10.80 6.14 -22.40
N PHE A 9 12.01 5.88 -22.91
CA PHE A 9 12.39 4.60 -23.49
C PHE A 9 12.97 3.69 -22.40
N LEU A 10 12.12 2.85 -21.81
CA LEU A 10 12.47 2.04 -20.63
C LEU A 10 13.58 1.02 -20.90
N ASP A 11 13.68 0.52 -22.12
CA ASP A 11 14.77 -0.33 -22.60
C ASP A 11 16.13 0.40 -22.56
N LEU A 12 16.14 1.69 -22.90
CA LEU A 12 17.33 2.53 -22.78
C LEU A 12 17.65 2.88 -21.32
N VAL A 13 16.64 3.10 -20.47
CA VAL A 13 16.84 3.29 -19.02
C VAL A 13 17.45 2.04 -18.38
N GLU A 14 16.95 0.85 -18.75
CA GLU A 14 17.50 -0.43 -18.33
C GLU A 14 18.94 -0.61 -18.82
N PHE A 15 19.19 -0.38 -20.12
CA PHE A 15 20.53 -0.48 -20.70
C PHE A 15 21.51 0.46 -20.00
N SER A 16 21.15 1.74 -19.85
CA SER A 16 21.98 2.75 -19.18
C SER A 16 22.27 2.35 -17.73
N SER A 17 21.25 1.92 -16.99
CA SER A 17 21.41 1.44 -15.61
C SER A 17 22.40 0.28 -15.55
N LYS A 18 22.22 -0.76 -16.39
CA LYS A 18 23.10 -1.94 -16.43
C LYS A 18 24.54 -1.62 -16.78
N GLN A 19 24.80 -0.69 -17.71
CA GLN A 19 26.18 -0.33 -18.06
C GLN A 19 26.84 0.49 -16.96
N LEU A 20 26.13 1.46 -16.38
CA LEU A 20 26.67 2.29 -15.30
C LEU A 20 26.90 1.48 -14.02
N SER A 21 26.09 0.45 -13.75
CA SER A 21 26.25 -0.46 -12.60
C SER A 21 27.53 -1.30 -12.66
N LYS A 22 28.14 -1.47 -13.84
CA LYS A 22 29.45 -2.13 -13.98
C LYS A 22 30.62 -1.21 -13.64
N MET A 23 30.35 0.09 -13.48
CA MET A 23 31.34 1.11 -13.16
C MET A 23 31.30 1.44 -11.66
N ASN A 24 32.41 1.94 -11.12
CA ASN A 24 32.52 2.22 -9.69
C ASN A 24 32.03 3.65 -9.36
N PHE A 25 30.71 3.85 -9.32
CA PHE A 25 30.10 5.09 -8.86
C PHE A 25 29.49 4.97 -7.46
N ASP A 26 29.50 6.05 -6.69
CA ASP A 26 28.92 6.10 -5.34
C ASP A 26 27.40 6.23 -5.31
N MET A 27 26.82 6.84 -6.35
CA MET A 27 25.40 7.14 -6.45
C MET A 27 24.97 7.21 -7.91
N PHE A 28 23.71 6.88 -8.19
CA PHE A 28 23.08 6.97 -9.49
C PHE A 28 22.08 8.11 -9.52
N ALA A 29 21.78 8.63 -10.71
CA ALA A 29 20.80 9.68 -10.87
C ALA A 29 19.94 9.43 -12.10
N LEU A 30 18.62 9.42 -11.92
CA LEU A 30 17.67 9.26 -13.03
C LEU A 30 17.46 10.60 -13.72
N GLY A 31 17.94 10.70 -14.96
CA GLY A 31 17.81 11.86 -15.84
C GLY A 31 16.52 11.89 -16.64
N SER A 32 16.22 13.07 -17.20
CA SER A 32 15.05 13.35 -18.04
C SER A 32 13.64 13.21 -17.42
N PRO A 33 13.41 13.28 -16.08
CA PRO A 33 12.05 13.20 -15.57
C PRO A 33 11.30 14.55 -15.63
N THR A 34 11.98 15.68 -15.87
CA THR A 34 11.38 17.02 -15.77
C THR A 34 10.19 17.19 -16.70
N GLU A 35 10.35 16.90 -18.00
CA GLU A 35 9.28 17.00 -19.00
C GLU A 35 8.11 16.05 -18.68
N ILE A 36 8.41 14.88 -18.10
CA ILE A 36 7.41 13.87 -17.71
C ILE A 36 6.57 14.39 -16.53
N MET A 37 7.21 15.02 -15.55
CA MET A 37 6.54 15.64 -14.42
C MET A 37 5.73 16.88 -14.81
N GLU A 38 6.24 17.70 -15.73
CA GLU A 38 5.50 18.86 -16.28
C GLU A 38 4.21 18.43 -16.98
N ASN A 39 4.22 17.27 -17.64
CA ASN A 39 3.06 16.65 -18.28
C ASN A 39 2.19 15.79 -17.32
N TYR A 40 2.51 15.78 -16.02
CA TYR A 40 1.81 14.98 -15.00
C TYR A 40 1.78 13.47 -15.31
N ASP A 41 2.71 12.93 -16.10
CA ASP A 41 2.78 11.49 -16.40
C ASP A 41 3.52 10.73 -15.29
N TYR A 42 2.89 10.68 -14.12
CA TYR A 42 3.43 10.04 -12.94
C TYR A 42 3.52 8.51 -13.07
N THR A 43 2.72 7.92 -13.96
CA THR A 43 2.79 6.48 -14.26
C THR A 43 4.08 6.16 -15.00
N LEU A 44 4.46 6.96 -16.02
CA LEU A 44 5.74 6.80 -16.68
C LEU A 44 6.91 7.11 -15.73
N LEU A 45 6.79 8.14 -14.88
CA LEU A 45 7.79 8.42 -13.85
C LEU A 45 8.01 7.21 -12.95
N ALA A 46 6.93 6.58 -12.46
CA ALA A 46 7.02 5.38 -11.64
C ALA A 46 7.72 4.24 -12.37
N LYS A 47 7.37 4.01 -13.65
CA LYS A 47 8.03 3.01 -14.50
C LYS A 47 9.54 3.25 -14.62
N MET A 48 9.95 4.48 -14.89
CA MET A 48 11.36 4.82 -15.02
C MET A 48 12.13 4.58 -13.71
N ILE A 49 11.56 4.99 -12.57
CA ILE A 49 12.19 4.77 -11.26
C ILE A 49 12.33 3.27 -10.99
N ILE A 50 11.28 2.48 -11.21
CA ILE A 50 11.31 1.04 -10.97
C ILE A 50 12.33 0.36 -11.91
N THR A 51 12.33 0.71 -13.20
CA THR A 51 13.31 0.20 -14.17
C THR A 51 14.74 0.54 -13.75
N ALA A 52 15.01 1.77 -13.30
CA ALA A 52 16.32 2.15 -12.80
C ALA A 52 16.71 1.35 -11.55
N LYS A 53 15.84 1.33 -10.52
CA LYS A 53 16.11 0.66 -9.24
C LYS A 53 16.35 -0.84 -9.37
N LYS A 54 15.68 -1.51 -10.32
CA LYS A 54 15.92 -2.94 -10.61
C LYS A 54 17.32 -3.24 -11.17
N ASN A 55 17.94 -2.25 -11.79
CA ASN A 55 19.16 -2.43 -12.58
C ASN A 55 20.38 -1.74 -11.98
N ILE A 56 20.25 -1.17 -10.79
CA ILE A 56 21.35 -0.63 -9.99
C ILE A 56 21.54 -1.42 -8.70
N PRO A 57 22.75 -1.42 -8.11
CA PRO A 57 22.97 -2.07 -6.81
C PRO A 57 22.06 -1.48 -5.73
N SER A 58 21.47 -2.34 -4.90
CA SER A 58 20.44 -1.95 -3.94
C SER A 58 20.97 -1.07 -2.80
N GLU A 59 22.26 -1.16 -2.52
CA GLU A 59 22.99 -0.37 -1.53
C GLU A 59 23.35 1.03 -2.02
N LYS A 60 23.16 1.33 -3.31
CA LYS A 60 23.52 2.62 -3.92
C LYS A 60 22.31 3.55 -3.96
N ALA A 61 22.56 4.81 -3.59
CA ALA A 61 21.52 5.83 -3.61
C ALA A 61 21.07 6.15 -5.04
N LEU A 62 19.79 6.50 -5.18
CA LEU A 62 19.20 7.01 -6.41
C LEU A 62 18.73 8.46 -6.23
N HIS A 63 19.36 9.37 -6.97
CA HIS A 63 18.93 10.75 -7.11
C HIS A 63 17.88 10.87 -8.22
N LEU A 64 16.81 11.64 -8.01
CA LEU A 64 15.84 11.94 -9.06
C LEU A 64 15.94 13.42 -9.46
N PHE A 65 16.49 13.65 -10.66
CA PHE A 65 16.78 15.01 -11.11
C PHE A 65 15.53 15.86 -11.30
N GLY A 66 15.53 17.10 -10.84
CA GLY A 66 14.48 18.08 -11.10
C GLY A 66 13.12 17.78 -10.47
N LEU A 67 13.04 16.81 -9.54
CA LEU A 67 11.82 16.58 -8.75
C LEU A 67 11.64 17.71 -7.73
N GLY A 68 10.99 18.77 -8.18
CA GLY A 68 10.80 20.00 -7.41
C GLY A 68 9.37 20.28 -6.93
N HIS A 69 8.43 19.35 -7.08
CA HIS A 69 7.02 19.53 -6.72
C HIS A 69 6.61 18.54 -5.61
N PRO A 70 5.85 18.97 -4.56
CA PRO A 70 5.53 18.11 -3.41
C PRO A 70 4.75 16.84 -3.78
N LEU A 71 3.83 16.94 -4.74
CA LEU A 71 2.87 15.88 -5.05
C LEU A 71 3.48 14.48 -5.34
N PRO A 72 4.42 14.32 -6.30
CA PRO A 72 5.05 13.02 -6.58
C PRO A 72 6.19 12.62 -5.61
N LEU A 73 6.55 13.47 -4.65
CA LEU A 73 7.74 13.27 -3.82
C LEU A 73 7.66 12.00 -2.98
N SER A 74 6.55 11.82 -2.25
CA SER A 74 6.36 10.64 -1.39
C SER A 74 6.30 9.34 -2.20
N MET A 75 5.72 9.37 -3.39
CA MET A 75 5.73 8.25 -4.33
C MET A 75 7.15 7.91 -4.79
N ALA A 76 7.96 8.90 -5.18
CA ALA A 76 9.33 8.67 -5.60
C ALA A 76 10.18 8.04 -4.47
N VAL A 77 9.99 8.51 -3.24
CA VAL A 77 10.62 7.89 -2.05
C VAL A 77 10.15 6.46 -1.85
N ALA A 78 8.85 6.17 -1.98
CA ALA A 78 8.32 4.82 -1.85
C ALA A 78 8.84 3.85 -2.93
N LEU A 79 9.22 4.37 -4.09
CA LEU A 79 9.87 3.62 -5.16
C LEU A 79 11.39 3.52 -5.01
N GLY A 80 11.98 4.11 -3.97
CA GLY A 80 13.40 3.95 -3.64
C GLY A 80 14.33 5.07 -4.13
N CYS A 81 13.80 6.27 -4.43
CA CYS A 81 14.61 7.47 -4.60
C CYS A 81 15.02 8.07 -3.24
N ASP A 82 16.27 8.49 -3.13
CA ASP A 82 16.90 8.91 -1.87
C ASP A 82 17.14 10.43 -1.80
N THR A 83 17.42 11.07 -2.94
CA THR A 83 17.73 12.50 -3.00
C THR A 83 17.04 13.19 -4.17
N PHE A 84 16.79 14.49 -4.03
CA PHE A 84 16.03 15.32 -4.95
C PHE A 84 16.63 16.72 -5.03
N ASP A 85 16.45 17.41 -6.15
CA ASP A 85 16.77 18.82 -6.34
C ASP A 85 15.57 19.59 -6.92
N SER A 86 15.47 20.88 -6.59
CA SER A 86 14.35 21.71 -7.02
C SER A 86 14.82 23.11 -7.43
N ALA A 87 14.63 23.43 -8.71
CA ALA A 87 14.52 24.82 -9.16
C ALA A 87 13.05 25.30 -9.14
N SER A 88 12.10 24.36 -9.08
CA SER A 88 10.67 24.65 -9.22
C SER A 88 10.15 25.60 -8.16
N TYR A 89 10.67 25.57 -6.93
CA TYR A 89 10.20 26.45 -5.84
C TYR A 89 10.24 27.94 -6.22
N ILE A 90 11.32 28.40 -6.86
CA ILE A 90 11.53 29.80 -7.24
C ILE A 90 10.98 30.08 -8.65
N LEU A 91 11.07 29.12 -9.57
CA LEU A 91 10.49 29.27 -10.91
C LEU A 91 8.97 29.43 -10.83
N TYR A 92 8.30 28.68 -9.96
CA TYR A 92 6.87 28.81 -9.73
C TYR A 92 6.54 30.14 -9.05
N ALA A 93 7.34 30.54 -8.06
CA ALA A 93 7.17 31.82 -7.38
C ALA A 93 7.27 33.02 -8.33
N LYS A 94 8.17 32.99 -9.32
CA LYS A 94 8.27 34.02 -10.39
C LYS A 94 6.96 34.21 -11.16
N HIS A 95 6.14 33.17 -11.26
CA HIS A 95 4.84 33.20 -11.91
C HIS A 95 3.66 33.28 -10.92
N GLY A 96 3.91 33.66 -9.66
CA GLY A 96 2.87 33.75 -8.63
C GLY A 96 2.30 32.39 -8.21
N ARG A 97 2.96 31.28 -8.55
CA ARG A 97 2.49 29.93 -8.27
C ARG A 97 2.92 29.48 -6.88
N TYR A 98 1.91 29.25 -6.04
CA TYR A 98 2.00 28.85 -4.64
C TYR A 98 1.74 27.33 -4.51
N PHE A 99 2.66 26.61 -3.88
CA PHE A 99 2.48 25.20 -3.57
C PHE A 99 1.48 24.99 -2.45
N THR A 100 0.61 24.01 -2.63
CA THR A 100 -0.27 23.49 -1.59
C THR A 100 0.01 22.00 -1.40
N GLU A 101 -0.54 21.42 -0.35
CA GLU A 101 -0.44 19.97 -0.13
C GLU A 101 -1.04 19.12 -1.26
N ASN A 102 -1.97 19.71 -2.01
CA ASN A 102 -2.74 19.00 -3.05
C ASN A 102 -2.38 19.47 -4.47
N GLY A 103 -1.36 20.31 -4.63
CA GLY A 103 -0.94 20.78 -5.95
C GLY A 103 -0.38 22.19 -5.94
N THR A 104 -0.71 22.95 -6.97
CA THR A 104 -0.25 24.33 -7.16
C THR A 104 -1.46 25.23 -7.44
N ARG A 105 -1.44 26.47 -6.93
CA ARG A 105 -2.44 27.50 -7.19
C ARG A 105 -1.77 28.83 -7.53
N ASN A 106 -2.44 29.70 -8.27
CA ASN A 106 -1.96 31.07 -8.38
C ASN A 106 -2.31 31.83 -7.10
N ILE A 107 -1.40 32.65 -6.57
CA ILE A 107 -1.65 33.50 -5.40
C ILE A 107 -2.86 34.42 -5.60
N ASP A 108 -3.13 34.84 -6.84
CA ASP A 108 -4.23 35.72 -7.22
C ASP A 108 -5.60 35.00 -7.17
N GLU A 109 -5.61 33.66 -7.11
CA GLU A 109 -6.83 32.83 -6.99
C GLU A 109 -7.15 32.46 -5.53
N LEU A 110 -6.18 32.61 -4.60
CA LEU A 110 -6.33 32.16 -3.22
C LEU A 110 -7.12 33.13 -2.33
N GLU A 111 -8.20 32.68 -1.70
CA GLU A 111 -8.88 33.49 -0.67
C GLU A 111 -8.20 33.44 0.70
N TYR A 112 -7.46 32.37 0.96
CA TYR A 112 -6.71 32.13 2.19
C TYR A 112 -5.34 31.53 1.84
N LEU A 113 -4.36 31.70 2.73
CA LEU A 113 -3.11 30.94 2.68
C LEU A 113 -3.29 29.67 3.53
N PRO A 114 -3.49 28.47 2.94
CA PRO A 114 -3.74 27.25 3.71
C PRO A 114 -2.42 26.65 4.25
N CYS A 115 -1.64 27.45 4.98
CA CYS A 115 -0.37 27.05 5.56
C CYS A 115 -0.06 27.87 6.81
N ILE A 116 0.71 27.28 7.72
CA ILE A 116 1.13 27.88 8.99
C ILE A 116 2.66 28.10 9.04
N CYS A 117 3.33 28.14 7.89
CA CYS A 117 4.76 28.45 7.84
C CYS A 117 5.02 29.91 8.22
N GLU A 118 6.27 30.24 8.51
CA GLU A 118 6.68 31.59 8.89
C GLU A 118 6.19 32.67 7.91
N THR A 119 6.31 32.42 6.60
CA THR A 119 5.82 33.33 5.57
C THR A 119 4.30 33.53 5.64
N CYS A 120 3.53 32.44 5.77
CA CYS A 120 2.07 32.50 5.77
C CYS A 120 1.50 33.04 7.09
N ASN A 121 2.25 32.98 8.19
CA ASN A 121 1.89 33.67 9.43
C ASN A 121 2.20 35.17 9.38
N LYS A 122 3.20 35.59 8.58
CA LYS A 122 3.60 36.98 8.43
C LYS A 122 2.66 37.79 7.53
N TYR A 123 2.08 37.15 6.51
CA TYR A 123 1.26 37.83 5.50
C TYR A 123 -0.12 37.19 5.39
N SER A 124 -1.16 38.01 5.33
CA SER A 124 -2.43 37.61 4.74
C SER A 124 -2.30 37.45 3.22
N VAL A 125 -3.27 36.78 2.58
CA VAL A 125 -3.25 36.64 1.11
C VAL A 125 -3.33 37.99 0.39
N ARG A 126 -4.09 38.94 0.94
CA ARG A 126 -4.24 40.29 0.38
C ARG A 126 -2.93 41.08 0.46
N GLU A 127 -2.21 40.95 1.57
CA GLU A 127 -0.89 41.58 1.74
C GLU A 127 0.12 40.93 0.79
N MET A 128 0.17 39.60 0.72
CA MET A 128 1.10 38.88 -0.15
C MET A 128 0.93 39.25 -1.63
N ARG A 129 -0.31 39.47 -2.10
CA ARG A 129 -0.60 39.91 -3.48
C ARG A 129 -0.09 41.32 -3.78
N LYS A 130 -0.14 42.20 -2.78
CA LYS A 130 0.24 43.62 -2.88
C LYS A 130 1.73 43.87 -2.67
N LEU A 131 2.51 42.86 -2.27
CA LEU A 131 3.95 42.96 -2.16
C LEU A 131 4.58 43.37 -3.49
N GLU A 132 5.69 44.11 -3.41
CA GLU A 132 6.50 44.44 -4.57
C GLU A 132 6.99 43.16 -5.26
N HIS A 133 7.18 43.22 -6.57
CA HIS A 133 7.41 42.04 -7.40
C HIS A 133 8.51 41.10 -6.85
N LYS A 134 9.66 41.66 -6.45
CA LYS A 134 10.77 40.88 -5.88
C LYS A 134 10.44 40.28 -4.52
N GLU A 135 9.77 41.03 -3.66
CA GLU A 135 9.38 40.58 -2.31
C GLU A 135 8.31 39.49 -2.38
N ARG A 136 7.35 39.64 -3.31
CA ARG A 136 6.32 38.63 -3.57
C ARG A 136 6.92 37.31 -4.03
N ILE A 137 7.88 37.35 -4.96
CA ILE A 137 8.60 36.15 -5.41
C ILE A 137 9.37 35.51 -4.25
N SER A 138 10.05 36.32 -3.43
CA SER A 138 10.79 35.84 -2.27
C SER A 138 9.86 35.16 -1.25
N ALA A 139 8.71 35.78 -0.95
CA ALA A 139 7.72 35.25 -0.02
C ALA A 139 7.16 33.91 -0.53
N ILE A 140 6.65 33.87 -1.76
CA ILE A 140 6.10 32.64 -2.36
C ILE A 140 7.18 31.56 -2.48
N GLY A 141 8.39 31.91 -2.89
CA GLY A 141 9.52 30.97 -3.00
C GLY A 141 9.91 30.36 -1.66
N THR A 142 9.97 31.19 -0.61
CA THR A 142 10.25 30.73 0.76
C THR A 142 9.16 29.79 1.26
N HIS A 143 7.89 30.14 1.03
CA HIS A 143 6.76 29.24 1.31
C HIS A 143 6.86 27.91 0.54
N ASN A 144 7.18 27.95 -0.75
CA ASN A 144 7.32 26.77 -1.58
C ASN A 144 8.41 25.82 -1.06
N LEU A 145 9.54 26.36 -0.55
CA LEU A 145 10.57 25.58 0.13
C LEU A 145 10.06 24.94 1.43
N TRP A 146 9.32 25.70 2.25
CA TRP A 146 8.69 25.15 3.46
C TRP A 146 7.80 23.96 3.16
N LEU A 147 7.03 24.01 2.06
CA LEU A 147 6.14 22.93 1.65
C LEU A 147 6.91 21.69 1.18
N LEU A 148 7.97 21.88 0.39
CA LEU A 148 8.86 20.77 -0.01
C LEU A 148 9.52 20.11 1.21
N TRP A 149 10.01 20.92 2.15
CA TRP A 149 10.60 20.41 3.39
C TRP A 149 9.60 19.66 4.25
N LYS A 150 8.38 20.21 4.40
CA LYS A 150 7.28 19.54 5.12
C LYS A 150 6.98 18.17 4.51
N GLU A 151 6.92 18.07 3.19
CA GLU A 151 6.65 16.80 2.49
C GLU A 151 7.76 15.76 2.75
N ILE A 152 9.03 16.18 2.69
CA ILE A 152 10.17 15.31 3.02
C ILE A 152 10.09 14.81 4.47
N VAL A 153 9.87 15.70 5.44
CA VAL A 153 9.78 15.34 6.86
C VAL A 153 8.60 14.40 7.12
N SER A 154 7.44 14.69 6.53
CA SER A 154 6.24 13.86 6.66
C SER A 154 6.44 12.47 6.05
N THR A 155 7.09 12.39 4.87
CA THR A 155 7.44 11.12 4.23
C THR A 155 8.41 10.30 5.10
N ARG A 156 9.43 10.94 5.69
CA ARG A 156 10.36 10.29 6.62
C ARG A 156 9.67 9.76 7.86
N GLN A 157 8.71 10.50 8.40
CA GLN A 157 7.89 10.05 9.53
C GLN A 157 7.04 8.84 9.15
N ALA A 158 6.38 8.88 7.98
CA ALA A 158 5.61 7.75 7.47
C ALA A 158 6.47 6.48 7.29
N ILE A 159 7.73 6.61 6.85
CA ILE A 159 8.69 5.50 6.81
C ILE A 159 8.95 4.93 8.21
N ARG A 160 9.20 5.79 9.20
CA ARG A 160 9.50 5.37 10.60
C ARG A 160 8.33 4.64 11.25
N GLU A 161 7.11 5.05 10.93
CA GLU A 161 5.88 4.40 11.40
C GLU A 161 5.51 3.15 10.59
N GLY A 162 6.17 2.90 9.46
CA GLY A 162 5.78 1.84 8.54
C GLY A 162 4.52 2.13 7.73
N ARG A 163 4.11 3.39 7.67
CA ARG A 163 2.86 3.89 7.05
C ARG A 163 3.06 4.64 5.73
N LEU A 164 4.19 4.40 5.07
CA LEU A 164 4.51 5.08 3.81
C LEU A 164 3.47 4.81 2.72
N TRP A 165 2.93 3.60 2.64
CA TRP A 165 1.89 3.26 1.66
C TRP A 165 0.63 4.10 1.86
N GLU A 166 0.13 4.18 3.09
CA GLU A 166 -1.04 4.99 3.44
C GLU A 166 -0.78 6.46 3.09
N TYR A 167 0.41 6.95 3.40
CA TYR A 167 0.79 8.33 3.11
C TYR A 167 0.81 8.62 1.60
N VAL A 168 1.40 7.74 0.80
CA VAL A 168 1.38 7.85 -0.67
C VAL A 168 -0.04 7.75 -1.19
N GLY A 169 -0.88 6.85 -0.67
CA GLY A 169 -2.28 6.73 -1.08
C GLY A 169 -3.11 7.99 -0.81
N ILE A 170 -2.87 8.67 0.33
CA ILE A 170 -3.47 9.97 0.64
C ILE A 170 -3.02 11.02 -0.38
N ARG A 171 -1.71 11.12 -0.65
CA ARG A 171 -1.16 12.08 -1.64
C ARG A 171 -1.61 11.78 -3.07
N ALA A 172 -1.79 10.50 -3.41
CA ALA A 172 -2.23 10.09 -4.73
C ALA A 172 -3.64 10.58 -5.07
N ARG A 173 -4.50 10.75 -4.05
CA ARG A 173 -5.86 11.28 -4.23
C ARG A 173 -5.90 12.76 -4.62
N SER A 174 -4.80 13.49 -4.49
CA SER A 174 -4.77 14.91 -4.83
C SER A 174 -4.82 15.16 -6.35
N HIS A 175 -4.54 14.16 -7.20
CA HIS A 175 -4.62 14.31 -8.66
C HIS A 175 -4.92 12.97 -9.39
N PRO A 176 -5.79 12.94 -10.42
CA PRO A 176 -6.11 11.71 -11.15
C PRO A 176 -4.90 10.95 -11.69
N LYS A 177 -3.92 11.66 -12.28
CA LYS A 177 -2.68 11.03 -12.78
C LYS A 177 -1.79 10.44 -11.69
N MET A 178 -1.83 11.00 -10.47
CA MET A 178 -1.13 10.38 -9.34
C MET A 178 -1.85 9.13 -8.87
N TRP A 179 -3.19 9.15 -8.89
CA TRP A 179 -3.98 7.97 -8.61
C TRP A 179 -3.73 6.85 -9.62
N ASP A 180 -3.68 7.17 -10.92
CA ASP A 180 -3.31 6.22 -11.98
C ASP A 180 -1.94 5.58 -11.71
N ALA A 181 -0.95 6.39 -11.30
CA ALA A 181 0.38 5.91 -10.95
C ALA A 181 0.34 5.00 -9.71
N PHE A 182 -0.41 5.37 -8.68
CA PHE A 182 -0.56 4.55 -7.46
C PHE A 182 -1.22 3.20 -7.75
N VAL A 183 -2.26 3.17 -8.58
CA VAL A 183 -2.91 1.93 -9.04
C VAL A 183 -1.93 1.11 -9.88
N TYR A 184 -1.18 1.71 -10.79
CA TYR A 184 -0.14 1.03 -11.57
C TYR A 184 0.91 0.38 -10.66
N ILE A 185 1.43 1.12 -9.67
CA ILE A 185 2.39 0.62 -8.68
C ILE A 185 1.77 -0.56 -7.91
N SER A 186 0.51 -0.45 -7.48
CA SER A 186 -0.20 -1.52 -6.79
C SER A 186 -0.35 -2.81 -7.61
N ASN A 187 -0.45 -2.70 -8.94
CA ASN A 187 -0.51 -3.86 -9.84
C ASN A 187 0.84 -4.59 -9.93
N ASN A 188 1.93 -3.84 -9.95
CA ASN A 188 3.28 -4.35 -10.23
C ASN A 188 4.13 -4.51 -8.96
N MET A 189 3.50 -4.86 -7.84
CA MET A 189 4.16 -4.87 -6.54
C MET A 189 5.19 -5.97 -6.33
N ASP A 190 5.14 -7.04 -7.11
CA ASP A 190 6.10 -8.14 -6.98
C ASP A 190 7.53 -7.65 -7.14
N GLU A 191 7.72 -6.61 -7.95
CA GLU A 191 8.99 -5.95 -8.24
C GLU A 191 9.61 -5.22 -7.03
N ILE A 192 8.79 -4.82 -6.06
CA ILE A 192 9.19 -4.03 -4.89
C ILE A 192 9.04 -4.84 -3.59
N SER A 193 8.34 -5.98 -3.67
CA SER A 193 7.94 -6.79 -2.51
C SER A 193 9.12 -7.35 -1.71
N GLU A 194 10.24 -7.63 -2.36
CA GLU A 194 11.44 -8.21 -1.73
C GLU A 194 12.14 -7.23 -0.77
N PHE A 195 12.04 -5.92 -1.02
CA PHE A 195 12.69 -4.88 -0.22
C PHE A 195 11.89 -4.48 1.02
N GLN A 196 10.70 -5.04 1.21
CA GLN A 196 9.83 -4.66 2.32
C GLN A 196 10.22 -5.35 3.62
N LYS A 197 10.15 -4.59 4.72
CA LYS A 197 10.31 -5.14 6.05
C LYS A 197 9.22 -6.17 6.32
N ARG A 198 9.62 -7.32 6.86
CA ARG A 198 8.70 -8.41 7.26
C ARG A 198 7.73 -7.99 8.37
N PHE A 199 8.17 -7.08 9.24
CA PHE A 199 7.41 -6.58 10.39
C PHE A 199 7.51 -5.05 10.43
N LYS A 200 6.41 -4.41 10.85
CA LYS A 200 6.32 -2.95 11.01
C LYS A 200 5.83 -2.61 12.42
N SER A 201 6.23 -1.44 12.91
CA SER A 201 5.97 -1.00 14.29
C SER A 201 4.50 -0.62 14.53
N LYS A 202 3.76 -0.29 13.47
CA LYS A 202 2.33 0.05 13.53
C LYS A 202 1.52 -0.89 12.67
N GLY A 203 0.26 -1.07 13.07
CA GLY A 203 -0.71 -1.80 12.27
C GLY A 203 -1.08 -1.06 10.98
N MET A 204 -1.35 -1.84 9.94
CA MET A 204 -1.71 -1.36 8.61
C MET A 204 -3.19 -0.99 8.54
N PHE A 205 -3.50 0.01 7.73
CA PHE A 205 -4.89 0.37 7.41
C PHE A 205 -5.25 -0.09 6.01
N LEU A 206 -6.39 -0.77 5.90
CA LEU A 206 -7.01 -1.23 4.67
C LEU A 206 -8.31 -0.44 4.49
N ALA A 207 -8.21 0.75 3.91
CA ALA A 207 -9.32 1.69 3.81
C ALA A 207 -10.15 1.46 2.56
N SER A 208 -9.50 1.28 1.41
CA SER A 208 -10.13 1.09 0.11
C SER A 208 -9.21 0.37 -0.86
N PHE A 209 -9.72 -0.02 -2.01
CA PHE A 209 -8.86 -0.32 -3.15
C PHE A 209 -7.87 0.84 -3.41
N PRO A 210 -6.58 0.58 -3.74
CA PRO A 210 -5.91 -0.72 -3.89
C PRO A 210 -5.10 -1.17 -2.65
N ASP A 211 -5.51 -0.85 -1.42
CA ASP A 211 -4.79 -1.25 -0.19
C ASP A 211 -4.67 -2.78 -0.03
N ASN A 212 -5.56 -3.53 -0.65
CA ASN A 212 -5.50 -4.99 -0.69
C ASN A 212 -4.31 -5.53 -1.49
N ARG A 213 -3.68 -4.72 -2.35
CA ARG A 213 -2.56 -5.11 -3.22
C ARG A 213 -1.19 -4.75 -2.65
N ARG A 214 -1.14 -4.33 -1.38
CA ARG A 214 0.08 -3.94 -0.70
C ARG A 214 1.12 -5.07 -0.67
N PRO A 215 2.43 -4.73 -0.75
CA PRO A 215 3.50 -5.71 -0.66
C PRO A 215 3.44 -6.62 0.57
N GLU A 216 3.07 -6.07 1.73
CA GLU A 216 3.01 -6.81 2.98
C GLU A 216 1.98 -7.94 2.92
N LEU A 217 0.81 -7.68 2.32
CA LEU A 217 -0.25 -8.67 2.12
C LEU A 217 0.16 -9.70 1.07
N ARG A 218 0.71 -9.27 -0.07
CA ARG A 218 1.20 -10.19 -1.11
C ARG A 218 2.28 -11.14 -0.57
N ASN A 219 3.26 -10.61 0.17
CA ASN A 219 4.30 -11.41 0.81
C ASN A 219 3.73 -12.40 1.84
N TYR A 220 2.71 -11.99 2.58
CA TYR A 220 2.02 -12.87 3.52
C TYR A 220 1.27 -13.99 2.79
N GLN A 221 0.51 -13.68 1.74
CA GLN A 221 -0.24 -14.66 0.94
C GLN A 221 0.71 -15.69 0.28
N LYS A 222 1.84 -15.25 -0.28
CA LYS A 222 2.87 -16.16 -0.83
C LYS A 222 3.40 -17.12 0.23
N LYS A 223 3.74 -16.62 1.43
CA LYS A 223 4.18 -17.49 2.54
C LYS A 223 3.10 -18.44 3.02
N LEU A 224 1.85 -17.97 3.04
CA LEU A 224 0.72 -18.79 3.44
C LEU A 224 0.50 -19.97 2.49
N ALA A 225 0.64 -19.73 1.18
CA ALA A 225 0.64 -20.79 0.18
C ALA A 225 1.75 -21.83 0.44
N ASP A 226 2.96 -21.40 0.83
CA ASP A 226 4.04 -22.32 1.21
C ASP A 226 3.70 -23.15 2.45
N VAL A 227 3.05 -22.56 3.45
CA VAL A 227 2.55 -23.26 4.64
C VAL A 227 1.50 -24.29 4.25
N PHE A 228 0.56 -23.93 3.37
CA PHE A 228 -0.52 -24.81 2.93
C PHE A 228 -0.02 -26.06 2.22
N ARG A 229 1.07 -25.97 1.46
CA ARG A 229 1.71 -27.15 0.83
C ARG A 229 2.20 -28.18 1.83
N ARG A 230 2.56 -27.77 3.05
CA ARG A 230 3.11 -28.65 4.10
C ARG A 230 2.06 -29.37 4.92
N PHE A 231 0.79 -28.98 4.83
CA PHE A 231 -0.26 -29.67 5.57
C PHE A 231 -0.53 -31.07 4.99
N GLU A 232 -0.47 -32.09 5.83
CA GLU A 232 -0.87 -33.46 5.54
C GLU A 232 -2.33 -33.67 6.01
N ASN A 233 -3.12 -34.50 5.32
CA ASN A 233 -4.52 -34.82 5.66
C ASN A 233 -5.46 -33.62 5.93
N ARG A 234 -5.94 -33.02 4.85
CA ARG A 234 -6.51 -31.67 4.88
C ARG A 234 -8.04 -31.71 5.02
N LYS A 235 -8.53 -31.92 6.24
CA LYS A 235 -9.91 -31.60 6.58
C LYS A 235 -9.97 -30.14 7.05
N ILE A 236 -10.93 -29.34 6.59
CA ILE A 236 -11.00 -27.91 6.88
C ILE A 236 -12.33 -27.56 7.53
N ILE A 237 -12.28 -26.70 8.55
CA ILE A 237 -13.46 -26.02 9.08
C ILE A 237 -13.29 -24.51 8.87
N ILE A 238 -14.22 -23.91 8.15
CA ILE A 238 -14.28 -22.46 7.93
C ILE A 238 -15.28 -21.88 8.92
N ILE A 239 -14.83 -20.96 9.77
CA ILE A 239 -15.65 -20.33 10.81
C ILE A 239 -15.87 -18.81 10.57
N PRO A 240 -16.97 -18.23 11.07
CA PRO A 240 -17.23 -16.79 11.00
C PRO A 240 -16.16 -15.94 11.68
N VAL A 241 -15.89 -14.76 11.12
CA VAL A 241 -14.97 -13.79 11.75
C VAL A 241 -15.66 -13.11 12.93
N THR A 242 -15.03 -13.18 14.11
CA THR A 242 -15.58 -12.55 15.33
C THR A 242 -15.44 -11.03 15.31
N LYS A 243 -16.27 -10.31 16.08
CA LYS A 243 -16.25 -8.82 16.14
C LYS A 243 -15.13 -8.26 17.03
N ASN A 244 -14.59 -9.03 17.97
CA ASN A 244 -13.74 -8.50 19.04
C ASN A 244 -12.28 -8.49 18.61
N LYS A 245 -11.59 -7.35 18.73
CA LYS A 245 -10.13 -7.28 18.56
C LYS A 245 -9.38 -7.58 19.87
N PRO A 246 -8.23 -8.30 19.82
CA PRO A 246 -7.67 -8.97 18.65
C PRO A 246 -8.69 -9.99 18.13
N LEU A 247 -8.89 -10.02 16.81
CA LEU A 247 -9.97 -10.72 16.07
C LEU A 247 -10.15 -12.21 16.48
N LEU A 248 -9.23 -12.72 17.30
CA LEU A 248 -8.58 -14.03 17.19
C LEU A 248 -8.11 -14.61 18.55
N TYR A 249 -8.37 -13.94 19.68
CA TYR A 249 -8.18 -14.54 21.03
C TYR A 249 -9.53 -14.84 21.69
N ASN A 250 -10.32 -15.75 21.10
CA ASN A 250 -11.45 -16.32 21.84
C ASN A 250 -10.94 -17.48 22.69
N ASN A 251 -10.83 -17.27 24.00
CA ASN A 251 -10.47 -18.33 24.96
C ASN A 251 -11.33 -19.58 24.80
N LYS A 252 -12.61 -19.44 24.43
CA LYS A 252 -13.50 -20.57 24.19
C LYS A 252 -13.04 -21.39 22.99
N LEU A 253 -12.83 -20.77 21.83
CA LEU A 253 -12.34 -21.49 20.64
C LEU A 253 -10.98 -22.13 20.89
N LYS A 254 -10.06 -21.41 21.53
CA LYS A 254 -8.74 -21.94 21.87
C LYS A 254 -8.85 -23.19 22.75
N ASN A 255 -9.68 -23.13 23.81
CA ASN A 255 -9.92 -24.27 24.70
C ASN A 255 -10.55 -25.46 23.95
N ILE A 256 -11.52 -25.20 23.07
CA ILE A 256 -12.16 -26.25 22.26
C ILE A 256 -11.12 -26.97 21.40
N ILE A 257 -10.26 -26.22 20.73
CA ILE A 257 -9.27 -26.80 19.82
C ILE A 257 -8.16 -27.52 20.58
N GLU A 258 -7.61 -26.92 21.64
CA GLU A 258 -6.55 -27.52 22.46
C GLU A 258 -6.99 -28.81 23.15
N ASN A 259 -8.28 -28.93 23.48
CA ASN A 259 -8.85 -30.14 24.07
C ASN A 259 -9.25 -31.20 23.03
N SER A 260 -9.28 -30.85 21.74
CA SER A 260 -9.61 -31.79 20.66
C SER A 260 -8.37 -32.51 20.13
N LYS A 261 -8.50 -33.80 19.78
CA LYS A 261 -7.45 -34.58 19.09
C LYS A 261 -7.63 -34.62 17.57
N SER A 262 -8.35 -33.65 17.04
CA SER A 262 -8.85 -33.66 15.68
C SER A 262 -7.81 -33.16 14.66
N ASP A 263 -7.82 -33.77 13.47
CA ASP A 263 -6.97 -33.39 12.33
C ASP A 263 -7.55 -32.21 11.50
N TYR A 264 -8.61 -31.54 11.97
CA TYR A 264 -9.21 -30.42 11.24
C TYR A 264 -8.35 -29.15 11.29
N ILE A 265 -8.11 -28.54 10.13
CA ILE A 265 -7.56 -27.19 10.01
C ILE A 265 -8.72 -26.20 10.14
N ILE A 266 -8.74 -25.48 11.26
CA ILE A 266 -9.77 -24.46 11.52
C ILE A 266 -9.24 -23.10 11.06
N GLY A 267 -10.05 -22.34 10.35
CA GLY A 267 -9.63 -21.02 9.87
C GLY A 267 -10.77 -20.10 9.49
N TYR A 268 -10.39 -18.88 9.15
CA TYR A 268 -11.30 -17.78 8.86
C TYR A 268 -11.12 -17.31 7.43
N ILE A 269 -12.20 -16.85 6.81
CA ILE A 269 -12.10 -16.03 5.60
C ILE A 269 -11.96 -14.57 6.02
N ILE A 270 -10.79 -13.99 5.83
CA ILE A 270 -10.49 -12.60 6.21
C ILE A 270 -10.37 -11.77 4.92
N PRO A 271 -11.36 -10.94 4.54
CA PRO A 271 -11.22 -10.02 3.42
C PRO A 271 -10.24 -8.88 3.75
N PRO A 272 -9.30 -8.52 2.85
CA PRO A 272 -9.10 -9.01 1.48
C PRO A 272 -8.00 -10.09 1.34
N ILE A 273 -7.68 -10.81 2.42
CA ILE A 273 -6.50 -11.67 2.54
C ILE A 273 -6.72 -13.09 2.03
N GLY A 274 -7.84 -13.71 2.38
CA GLY A 274 -8.14 -15.11 2.06
C GLY A 274 -8.44 -15.97 3.28
N PHE A 275 -8.30 -17.28 3.13
CA PHE A 275 -8.42 -18.27 4.20
C PHE A 275 -7.17 -18.24 5.08
N VAL A 276 -7.34 -18.03 6.39
CA VAL A 276 -6.25 -17.93 7.37
C VAL A 276 -6.51 -18.92 8.51
N PRO A 277 -5.63 -19.92 8.72
CA PRO A 277 -5.72 -20.82 9.86
C PRO A 277 -5.62 -20.09 11.19
N TYR A 278 -6.39 -20.52 12.19
CA TYR A 278 -6.46 -19.83 13.47
C TYR A 278 -5.09 -19.71 14.17
N GLN A 279 -4.15 -20.63 13.97
CA GLN A 279 -2.85 -20.63 14.66
C GLN A 279 -1.95 -19.45 14.28
N ILE A 280 -2.12 -18.88 13.09
CA ILE A 280 -1.24 -17.81 12.57
C ILE A 280 -1.90 -16.43 12.61
N THR A 281 -3.06 -16.36 13.23
CA THR A 281 -3.88 -15.17 13.28
C THR A 281 -3.33 -14.08 14.20
N ASP A 282 -2.57 -14.48 15.22
CA ASP A 282 -1.87 -13.57 16.13
C ASP A 282 -0.57 -13.02 15.53
N ILE A 283 -0.23 -13.40 14.30
CA ILE A 283 1.03 -13.01 13.62
C ILE A 283 0.78 -11.81 12.69
N TYR A 284 1.77 -10.91 12.60
CA TYR A 284 1.75 -9.83 11.61
C TYR A 284 1.68 -10.40 10.16
N PRO A 285 0.87 -9.82 9.27
CA PRO A 285 0.09 -8.60 9.46
C PRO A 285 -1.29 -8.80 10.10
N ILE A 286 -1.81 -10.02 10.19
CA ILE A 286 -3.19 -10.33 10.59
C ILE A 286 -3.59 -9.70 11.92
N SER A 287 -2.76 -9.85 12.95
CA SER A 287 -3.03 -9.27 14.27
C SER A 287 -2.91 -7.74 14.32
N HIS A 288 -2.30 -7.12 13.32
CA HIS A 288 -1.95 -5.71 13.27
C HIS A 288 -2.53 -5.03 12.03
N MET A 289 -3.84 -5.16 11.83
CA MET A 289 -4.56 -4.43 10.77
C MET A 289 -5.90 -3.88 11.22
N GLU A 290 -6.32 -2.80 10.56
CA GLU A 290 -7.67 -2.25 10.61
C GLU A 290 -8.23 -2.19 9.20
N SER A 291 -9.44 -2.71 9.03
CA SER A 291 -10.09 -2.77 7.71
C SER A 291 -11.40 -1.98 7.75
N SER A 292 -11.59 -1.09 6.79
CA SER A 292 -12.89 -0.46 6.56
C SER A 292 -13.97 -1.50 6.26
N TYR A 293 -15.23 -1.17 6.51
CA TYR A 293 -16.35 -1.98 6.03
C TYR A 293 -16.49 -1.88 4.50
N GLU A 294 -16.13 -0.74 3.91
CA GLU A 294 -16.33 -0.47 2.49
C GLU A 294 -15.36 -1.25 1.59
N ILE A 295 -14.11 -1.46 2.02
CA ILE A 295 -13.17 -2.31 1.27
C ILE A 295 -13.68 -3.76 1.13
N LYS A 296 -14.52 -4.23 2.07
CA LYS A 296 -15.12 -5.57 2.06
C LYS A 296 -16.31 -5.69 1.10
N LYS A 297 -16.77 -4.57 0.54
CA LYS A 297 -17.85 -4.53 -0.46
C LYS A 297 -17.33 -4.20 -1.85
N ASP A 298 -16.12 -3.65 -1.95
CA ASP A 298 -15.51 -3.26 -3.22
C ASP A 298 -15.45 -4.46 -4.18
N LYS A 299 -15.98 -4.27 -5.39
CA LYS A 299 -16.12 -5.35 -6.37
C LYS A 299 -14.76 -5.94 -6.77
N ILE A 300 -13.77 -5.09 -7.00
CA ILE A 300 -12.43 -5.52 -7.44
C ILE A 300 -11.76 -6.28 -6.30
N VAL A 301 -11.87 -5.78 -5.07
CA VAL A 301 -11.31 -6.45 -3.90
C VAL A 301 -11.93 -7.82 -3.68
N ILE A 302 -13.25 -7.95 -3.88
CA ILE A 302 -13.94 -9.23 -3.78
C ILE A 302 -13.54 -10.19 -4.90
N ASP A 303 -13.38 -9.70 -6.13
CA ASP A 303 -12.90 -10.53 -7.26
C ASP A 303 -11.50 -11.09 -6.99
N GLU A 304 -10.60 -10.26 -6.45
CA GLU A 304 -9.23 -10.67 -6.08
C GLU A 304 -9.20 -11.60 -4.86
N LEU A 305 -10.10 -11.39 -3.90
CA LEU A 305 -10.26 -12.30 -2.77
C LEU A 305 -10.72 -13.68 -3.25
N ILE A 306 -11.71 -13.76 -4.15
CA ILE A 306 -12.18 -15.04 -4.70
C ILE A 306 -11.03 -15.73 -5.44
N THR A 307 -10.28 -15.01 -6.27
CA THR A 307 -9.09 -15.55 -6.97
C THR A 307 -8.06 -16.09 -5.96
N THR A 308 -7.81 -15.35 -4.88
CA THR A 308 -6.89 -15.80 -3.82
C THR A 308 -7.40 -17.07 -3.13
N LEU A 309 -8.70 -17.17 -2.86
CA LEU A 309 -9.31 -18.35 -2.25
C LEU A 309 -9.24 -19.55 -3.19
N GLU A 310 -9.50 -19.37 -4.49
CA GLU A 310 -9.34 -20.42 -5.51
C GLU A 310 -7.93 -21.00 -5.50
N GLU A 311 -6.91 -20.15 -5.52
CA GLU A 311 -5.51 -20.58 -5.43
C GLU A 311 -5.23 -21.31 -4.12
N GLN A 312 -5.68 -20.77 -2.99
CA GLN A 312 -5.47 -21.37 -1.67
C GLN A 312 -6.14 -22.74 -1.54
N PHE A 313 -7.40 -22.88 -1.96
CA PHE A 313 -8.13 -24.15 -1.89
C PHE A 313 -7.65 -25.15 -2.95
N SER A 314 -7.11 -24.69 -4.08
CA SER A 314 -6.39 -25.56 -5.02
C SER A 314 -5.12 -26.15 -4.40
N ILE A 315 -4.31 -25.30 -3.74
CA ILE A 315 -3.10 -25.74 -3.04
C ILE A 315 -3.46 -26.64 -1.87
N LEU A 316 -4.49 -26.30 -1.09
CA LEU A 316 -4.97 -27.07 0.05
C LEU A 316 -5.71 -28.33 -0.39
N ASN A 317 -6.37 -28.42 -1.53
CA ASN A 317 -7.08 -29.62 -1.99
C ASN A 317 -7.74 -30.45 -0.84
N PRO A 318 -8.67 -29.85 -0.06
CA PRO A 318 -9.18 -30.47 1.15
C PRO A 318 -10.02 -31.72 0.85
N LYS A 319 -9.86 -32.77 1.68
CA LYS A 319 -10.67 -34.00 1.59
C LYS A 319 -12.09 -33.79 2.07
N GLU A 320 -12.26 -32.86 3.02
CA GLU A 320 -13.53 -32.56 3.67
C GLU A 320 -13.52 -31.10 4.09
N VAL A 321 -14.61 -30.39 3.81
CA VAL A 321 -14.81 -28.99 4.23
C VAL A 321 -16.12 -28.89 4.98
N ILE A 322 -16.08 -28.27 6.15
CA ILE A 322 -17.25 -27.85 6.92
C ILE A 322 -17.27 -26.33 6.89
N TYR A 323 -18.41 -25.75 6.54
CA TYR A 323 -18.57 -24.30 6.47
C TYR A 323 -19.64 -23.84 7.45
N MET A 324 -19.24 -23.02 8.40
CA MET A 324 -20.13 -22.33 9.32
C MET A 324 -20.43 -20.95 8.74
N LYS A 325 -21.65 -20.78 8.22
CA LYS A 325 -22.05 -19.66 7.38
C LYS A 325 -22.17 -18.36 8.20
N ASP A 326 -21.55 -17.28 7.70
CA ASP A 326 -21.61 -15.94 8.30
C ASP A 326 -22.40 -14.97 7.41
N ASN A 327 -23.30 -14.20 8.01
CA ASN A 327 -24.07 -13.15 7.34
C ASN A 327 -23.23 -11.89 7.03
N LYS A 328 -21.99 -11.79 7.56
CA LYS A 328 -21.09 -10.64 7.33
C LYS A 328 -20.21 -10.76 6.10
N LEU A 329 -20.01 -11.98 5.58
CA LEU A 329 -19.24 -12.18 4.36
C LEU A 329 -20.03 -11.70 3.15
N ASN A 330 -19.31 -11.19 2.14
CA ASN A 330 -19.95 -10.79 0.89
C ASN A 330 -20.62 -12.00 0.23
N GLN A 331 -21.84 -11.84 -0.28
CA GLN A 331 -22.62 -12.94 -0.85
C GLN A 331 -21.86 -13.68 -1.97
N ARG A 332 -21.06 -12.98 -2.78
CA ARG A 332 -20.27 -13.61 -3.84
C ARG A 332 -19.18 -14.55 -3.30
N VAL A 333 -18.61 -14.22 -2.15
CA VAL A 333 -17.64 -15.08 -1.45
C VAL A 333 -18.34 -16.29 -0.86
N VAL A 334 -19.55 -16.11 -0.30
CA VAL A 334 -20.37 -17.22 0.19
C VAL A 334 -20.76 -18.15 -0.96
N ASP A 335 -21.21 -17.61 -2.09
CA ASP A 335 -21.56 -18.37 -3.28
C ASP A 335 -20.37 -19.17 -3.81
N PHE A 336 -19.18 -18.56 -3.84
CA PHE A 336 -17.94 -19.24 -4.21
C PHE A 336 -17.66 -20.44 -3.29
N ILE A 337 -17.71 -20.24 -1.96
CA ILE A 337 -17.47 -21.32 -0.99
C ILE A 337 -18.47 -22.46 -1.22
N VAL A 338 -19.76 -22.16 -1.35
CA VAL A 338 -20.80 -23.18 -1.50
C VAL A 338 -20.68 -23.94 -2.83
N ARG A 339 -20.39 -23.25 -3.94
CA ARG A 339 -20.41 -23.85 -5.28
C ARG A 339 -19.10 -24.52 -5.67
N GLU A 340 -17.97 -23.88 -5.37
CA GLU A 340 -16.66 -24.33 -5.83
C GLU A 340 -15.93 -25.16 -4.76
N VAL A 341 -15.95 -24.73 -3.49
CA VAL A 341 -15.31 -25.49 -2.39
C VAL A 341 -16.17 -26.68 -1.95
N LYS A 342 -17.49 -26.64 -2.19
CA LYS A 342 -18.46 -27.72 -1.94
C LYS A 342 -18.37 -28.34 -0.53
N PRO A 343 -18.68 -27.56 0.53
CA PRO A 343 -18.66 -28.07 1.90
C PRO A 343 -19.60 -29.26 2.06
N LYS A 344 -19.13 -30.31 2.73
CA LYS A 344 -19.93 -31.51 3.03
C LYS A 344 -21.05 -31.20 4.02
N ARG A 345 -20.81 -30.25 4.93
CA ARG A 345 -21.79 -29.74 5.88
C ARG A 345 -21.74 -28.22 5.90
N ILE A 346 -22.91 -27.60 5.83
CA ILE A 346 -23.10 -26.16 6.05
C ILE A 346 -23.90 -25.99 7.33
N ILE A 347 -23.38 -25.22 8.26
CA ILE A 347 -24.00 -24.95 9.56
C ILE A 347 -24.43 -23.48 9.56
N GLU A 348 -25.71 -23.24 9.84
CA GLU A 348 -26.28 -21.89 9.96
C GLU A 348 -26.48 -21.57 11.44
N GLY A 349 -25.96 -20.43 11.90
CA GLY A 349 -26.15 -20.02 13.30
C GLY A 349 -25.30 -18.82 13.72
N GLU A 350 -25.65 -18.24 14.87
CA GLU A 350 -24.79 -17.25 15.52
C GLU A 350 -23.55 -17.91 16.16
N LEU A 351 -22.50 -17.12 16.37
CA LEU A 351 -21.18 -17.59 16.80
C LEU A 351 -21.20 -18.46 18.07
N ASP A 352 -22.11 -18.21 19.02
CA ASP A 352 -22.20 -18.99 20.26
C ASP A 352 -22.77 -20.40 20.04
N PHE A 353 -23.73 -20.56 19.12
CA PHE A 353 -24.27 -21.87 18.73
C PHE A 353 -23.25 -22.67 17.91
N ILE A 354 -22.46 -21.97 17.11
CA ILE A 354 -21.39 -22.56 16.31
C ILE A 354 -20.34 -23.25 17.20
N TYR A 355 -20.03 -22.72 18.39
CA TYR A 355 -19.04 -23.34 19.27
C TYR A 355 -19.48 -24.70 19.82
N THR A 356 -20.75 -24.88 20.13
CA THR A 356 -21.28 -26.17 20.60
C THR A 356 -21.22 -27.22 19.51
N GLU A 357 -21.65 -26.88 18.29
CA GLU A 357 -21.52 -27.79 17.14
C GLU A 357 -20.05 -28.07 16.78
N LEU A 358 -19.17 -27.08 16.92
CA LEU A 358 -17.73 -27.27 16.72
C LEU A 358 -17.15 -28.27 17.71
N GLU A 359 -17.51 -28.17 19.00
CA GLU A 359 -17.10 -29.15 20.03
C GLU A 359 -17.56 -30.57 19.66
N GLU A 360 -18.80 -30.74 19.22
CA GLU A 360 -19.33 -32.04 18.78
C GLU A 360 -18.57 -32.59 17.56
N ILE A 361 -18.24 -31.75 16.58
CA ILE A 361 -17.52 -32.16 15.37
C ILE A 361 -16.07 -32.52 15.65
N LEU A 362 -15.42 -31.84 16.61
CA LEU A 362 -14.01 -32.08 16.93
C LEU A 362 -13.80 -33.25 17.89
N ASN A 363 -14.84 -33.67 18.62
CA ASN A 363 -14.81 -34.81 19.53
C ASN A 363 -15.25 -36.14 18.88
N ASN A 364 -15.86 -36.08 17.69
CA ASN A 364 -16.25 -37.23 16.87
C ASN A 364 -15.29 -37.43 15.69
#